data_AF-A0ABD1XMC0-F1
#
_entry.id   AF-A0ABD1XMC0-F1
#
_cell.length_a   1.000
_cell.length_b   1.000
_cell.length_c   1.000
_cell.angle_alpha   90.00
_cell.angle_beta   90.00
_cell.angle_gamma   90.00
#
_symmetry.space_group_name_H-M   'P 1'
#
loop_
_entity.id
_entity.type
_entity.pdbx_description
1 polymer ?
#
loop_
_entity_poly.entity_id
_entity_poly.type
_entity_poly.pdbx_seq_one_letter_code
_entity_poly.pdbx_strand_id
1 'polypeptide(L)'
;MAGGPYQRHSASQQLPRFQSQPPSPQQSPRVLLWVLTMLPLGLAAFAFGLQWKGGALSDPATIGRLGGDNSRLPGVQLSNSPSSGRTVTAADCAHLKPDVLSKRGPGAFPHHPGWEYVVVGESRPKICICSSTSAGLDQILPWLYYHRVLGVTNFFLFVEGKAASVNSSAVLEAIPGVQVVHRTKELEEKQAKSRIWNETWLSSFFFRPCNYELFVRQSLNMEMAIIMARTAGMDWIIHLDTDELLNPAGASEYSLRRLLGDVAPDVDMVVFPNYESAIERDDITEPFTQVSMFKKNYDHVMKETYFGLYKEATRGNPNYFLTYGNGKAAARVQNHLRPNGAHRWHNYMKNPNEVKLEEASVLHFTYTKFSDLTSRRDRCGCKPTKEDVKKCFMLEFDREAFIVASTFTEEEMRVWYRQHVVWTDKELNLKLMRKGLLTRIYAPMVIIQGLREAGVFSDALTAGKKLLEKYKSRDEFLSSVSQSPEKLKSLPKDKIITYSGNSTDQKTEDHEQISHVKSEEQEIMLKARRQLTQFLEVEAMPPMAPPDLSSESSQ
;
A
#
# COMPACT_ATOMS: atom_id res chain seq x y z
N MET A 1 -67.99 -66.92 24.23
CA MET A 1 -67.07 -67.82 24.94
C MET A 1 -65.95 -66.92 25.49
N ALA A 2 -65.65 -66.83 26.79
CA ALA A 2 -65.47 -67.86 27.82
C ALA A 2 -64.31 -68.84 27.49
N GLY A 3 -63.24 -68.98 28.29
CA GLY A 3 -62.85 -68.15 29.45
C GLY A 3 -61.78 -68.76 30.36
N GLY A 4 -60.57 -68.19 30.40
CA GLY A 4 -59.53 -68.42 31.41
C GLY A 4 -58.80 -69.79 31.38
N PRO A 5 -58.11 -70.21 32.47
CA PRO A 5 -57.74 -69.39 33.64
C PRO A 5 -56.37 -69.69 34.34
N TYR A 6 -55.89 -68.72 35.15
CA TYR A 6 -54.99 -68.86 36.33
C TYR A 6 -53.56 -69.44 36.13
N GLN A 7 -52.59 -69.30 37.07
CA GLN A 7 -52.65 -69.02 38.52
C GLN A 7 -51.49 -68.15 39.05
N ARG A 8 -51.62 -67.59 40.27
CA ARG A 8 -50.56 -66.85 41.02
C ARG A 8 -49.95 -67.72 42.12
N HIS A 9 -48.78 -67.34 42.66
CA HIS A 9 -48.58 -67.21 44.12
C HIS A 9 -47.41 -66.23 44.44
N SER A 10 -47.30 -65.81 45.70
CA SER A 10 -46.39 -64.75 46.17
C SER A 10 -45.99 -64.94 47.65
N ALA A 11 -44.95 -64.24 48.11
CA ALA A 11 -44.49 -64.17 49.51
C ALA A 11 -44.52 -62.71 50.03
N SER A 12 -44.38 -62.50 51.35
CA SER A 12 -44.78 -61.26 52.04
C SER A 12 -43.75 -60.70 53.02
N GLN A 13 -43.82 -59.39 53.31
CA GLN A 13 -43.85 -58.83 54.68
C GLN A 13 -44.24 -57.32 54.68
N GLN A 14 -44.22 -56.66 55.86
CA GLN A 14 -44.99 -55.45 56.23
C GLN A 14 -44.14 -54.50 57.11
N LEU A 15 -44.41 -53.20 57.35
CA LEU A 15 -45.46 -52.22 56.94
C LEU A 15 -44.78 -50.80 56.88
N PRO A 16 -45.31 -49.58 57.23
CA PRO A 16 -46.61 -49.12 57.79
C PRO A 16 -47.28 -47.94 57.02
N ARG A 17 -48.17 -47.21 57.72
CA ARG A 17 -48.85 -45.94 57.38
C ARG A 17 -48.04 -44.71 57.90
N PHE A 18 -48.33 -43.42 57.66
CA PHE A 18 -49.47 -42.67 57.07
C PHE A 18 -48.97 -41.23 56.74
N GLN A 19 -49.47 -40.56 55.68
CA GLN A 19 -49.93 -39.15 55.68
C GLN A 19 -50.33 -38.66 54.26
N SER A 20 -51.06 -37.53 54.18
CA SER A 20 -51.62 -36.94 52.96
C SER A 20 -51.18 -35.48 52.77
N GLN A 21 -50.92 -35.06 51.52
CA GLN A 21 -50.52 -33.68 51.18
C GLN A 21 -51.08 -33.24 49.79
N PRO A 22 -51.11 -31.92 49.48
CA PRO A 22 -52.10 -31.30 48.58
C PRO A 22 -51.73 -31.28 47.08
N PRO A 23 -52.69 -30.97 46.19
CA PRO A 23 -52.44 -30.84 44.75
C PRO A 23 -51.51 -29.67 44.39
N SER A 24 -50.67 -29.90 43.38
CA SER A 24 -49.77 -28.90 42.79
C SER A 24 -50.53 -27.82 42.00
N PRO A 25 -50.16 -26.53 42.09
CA PRO A 25 -50.88 -25.44 41.43
C PRO A 25 -50.67 -25.44 39.91
N GLN A 26 -51.76 -25.32 39.15
CA GLN A 26 -51.71 -25.04 37.72
C GLN A 26 -51.15 -23.63 37.49
N GLN A 27 -50.04 -23.50 36.75
CA GLN A 27 -49.51 -22.20 36.35
C GLN A 27 -50.47 -21.54 35.36
N SER A 28 -51.04 -20.39 35.73
CA SER A 28 -52.03 -19.72 34.88
C SER A 28 -51.40 -19.21 33.56
N PRO A 29 -52.12 -19.23 32.42
CA PRO A 29 -51.60 -18.76 31.14
C PRO A 29 -51.23 -17.27 31.13
N ARG A 30 -51.73 -16.49 32.11
CA ARG A 30 -51.34 -15.09 32.33
C ARG A 30 -49.86 -14.95 32.71
N VAL A 31 -49.28 -15.91 33.43
CA VAL A 31 -47.85 -15.89 33.80
C VAL A 31 -46.99 -16.15 32.56
N LEU A 32 -47.36 -17.13 31.72
CA LEU A 32 -46.65 -17.41 30.48
C LEU A 32 -46.71 -16.23 29.50
N LEU A 33 -47.88 -15.58 29.36
CA LEU A 33 -48.03 -14.34 28.59
C LEU A 33 -47.21 -13.18 29.17
N TRP A 34 -47.12 -13.05 30.50
CA TRP A 34 -46.26 -12.05 31.14
C TRP A 34 -44.78 -12.28 30.84
N VAL A 35 -44.29 -13.51 30.94
CA VAL A 35 -42.90 -13.84 30.59
C VAL A 35 -42.63 -13.58 29.10
N LEU A 36 -43.53 -14.04 28.21
CA LEU A 36 -43.38 -13.87 26.76
C LEU A 36 -43.48 -12.40 26.27
N THR A 37 -44.00 -11.48 27.07
CA THR A 37 -44.09 -10.05 26.71
C THR A 37 -43.06 -9.20 27.46
N MET A 38 -42.92 -9.39 28.76
CA MET A 38 -42.05 -8.57 29.61
C MET A 38 -40.59 -9.01 29.61
N LEU A 39 -40.27 -10.29 29.32
CA LEU A 39 -38.88 -10.71 29.15
C LEU A 39 -38.26 -10.11 27.87
N PRO A 40 -38.92 -10.14 26.68
CA PRO A 40 -38.41 -9.43 25.50
C PRO A 40 -38.37 -7.91 25.68
N LEU A 41 -39.38 -7.29 26.31
CA LEU A 41 -39.35 -5.85 26.61
C LEU A 41 -38.23 -5.49 27.60
N GLY A 42 -38.00 -6.32 28.63
CA GLY A 42 -36.90 -6.13 29.58
C GLY A 42 -35.52 -6.28 28.92
N LEU A 43 -35.35 -7.29 28.05
CA LEU A 43 -34.14 -7.48 27.27
C LEU A 43 -33.93 -6.36 26.24
N ALA A 44 -34.99 -5.86 25.61
CA ALA A 44 -34.93 -4.73 24.70
C ALA A 44 -34.60 -3.42 25.44
N ALA A 45 -35.18 -3.18 26.61
CA ALA A 45 -34.85 -2.03 27.47
C ALA A 45 -33.42 -2.12 28.04
N PHE A 46 -32.93 -3.33 28.34
CA PHE A 46 -31.55 -3.57 28.75
C PHE A 46 -30.57 -3.36 27.59
N ALA A 47 -30.86 -3.88 26.39
CA ALA A 47 -30.08 -3.65 25.19
C ALA A 47 -30.09 -2.17 24.78
N PHE A 48 -31.23 -1.49 24.87
CA PHE A 48 -31.34 -0.05 24.69
C PHE A 48 -30.54 0.71 25.76
N GLY A 49 -30.57 0.29 27.03
CA GLY A 49 -29.73 0.86 28.09
C GLY A 49 -28.22 0.66 27.84
N LEU A 50 -27.82 -0.48 27.27
CA LEU A 50 -26.45 -0.75 26.83
C LEU A 50 -26.07 0.08 25.59
N GLN A 51 -26.99 0.32 24.65
CA GLN A 51 -26.76 1.22 23.51
C GLN A 51 -26.73 2.70 23.93
N TRP A 52 -27.57 3.10 24.88
CA TRP A 52 -27.64 4.46 25.43
C TRP A 52 -26.39 4.81 26.26
N LYS A 53 -25.81 3.82 26.96
CA LYS A 53 -24.47 3.95 27.58
C LYS A 53 -23.32 3.70 26.59
N GLY A 54 -23.56 2.93 25.52
CA GLY A 54 -22.59 2.62 24.47
C GLY A 54 -22.36 3.77 23.48
N GLY A 55 -23.34 4.66 23.30
CA GLY A 55 -23.23 5.86 22.47
C GLY A 55 -22.20 6.89 22.96
N ALA A 56 -21.60 6.68 24.14
CA ALA A 56 -20.53 7.49 24.72
C ALA A 56 -19.15 6.76 24.74
N LEU A 57 -19.03 5.57 24.12
CA LEU A 57 -17.80 4.76 24.10
C LEU A 57 -17.03 4.83 22.76
N SER A 58 -17.33 5.83 21.93
CA SER A 58 -16.54 6.18 20.74
C SER A 58 -15.45 7.25 21.00
N ASP A 59 -15.34 7.77 22.23
CA ASP A 59 -14.35 8.76 22.63
C ASP A 59 -13.38 8.22 23.72
N PRO A 60 -12.08 8.02 23.40
CA PRO A 60 -11.05 7.62 24.37
C PRO A 60 -10.88 8.57 25.57
N ALA A 61 -11.23 9.86 25.45
CA ALA A 61 -11.06 10.84 26.52
C ALA A 61 -11.94 10.56 27.74
N THR A 62 -13.05 9.83 27.57
CA THR A 62 -13.98 9.50 28.67
C THR A 62 -13.44 8.36 29.56
N ILE A 63 -12.73 7.39 28.99
CA ILE A 63 -12.18 6.23 29.72
C ILE A 63 -11.15 6.69 30.77
N GLY A 64 -10.35 7.71 30.45
CA GLY A 64 -9.35 8.28 31.35
C GLY A 64 -9.90 8.99 32.61
N ARG A 65 -11.23 9.15 32.76
CA ARG A 65 -11.86 9.77 33.93
C ARG A 65 -12.44 8.78 34.95
N LEU A 66 -12.41 7.48 34.67
CA LEU A 66 -12.94 6.42 35.56
C LEU A 66 -11.86 5.55 36.20
N GLY A 67 -10.58 5.72 35.84
CA GLY A 67 -9.43 5.04 36.43
C GLY A 67 -8.76 5.82 37.56
N GLY A 68 -9.51 6.23 38.58
CA GLY A 68 -8.97 6.87 39.78
C GLY A 68 -8.54 5.84 40.84
N ASP A 69 -7.38 6.07 41.45
CA ASP A 69 -6.78 5.38 42.60
C ASP A 69 -6.97 3.85 42.75
N ASN A 70 -5.85 3.13 42.62
CA ASN A 70 -5.56 2.04 43.54
C ASN A 70 -4.05 1.91 43.77
N SER A 71 -3.60 2.29 44.97
CA SER A 71 -2.25 2.00 45.45
C SER A 71 -2.25 0.69 46.25
N ARG A 72 -1.12 -0.04 46.20
CA ARG A 72 -0.83 -1.28 46.95
C ARG A 72 -1.68 -2.52 46.59
N LEU A 73 -1.09 -3.42 45.81
CA LEU A 73 -1.05 -4.85 46.15
C LEU A 73 0.36 -5.41 45.86
N PRO A 74 0.98 -6.22 46.75
CA PRO A 74 2.34 -6.70 46.59
C PRO A 74 2.43 -8.19 46.17
N GLY A 75 3.56 -8.55 45.55
CA GLY A 75 4.19 -9.87 45.78
C GLY A 75 3.86 -11.00 44.80
N VAL A 76 4.60 -11.04 43.68
CA VAL A 76 5.18 -12.30 43.16
C VAL A 76 6.65 -12.00 42.85
N GLN A 77 7.56 -12.90 43.24
CA GLN A 77 8.99 -12.85 42.92
C GLN A 77 9.43 -14.14 42.21
N LEU A 78 10.66 -14.11 41.70
CA LEU A 78 11.39 -15.18 41.01
C LEU A 78 10.88 -15.49 39.57
N SER A 79 11.74 -15.90 38.63
CA SER A 79 13.18 -16.21 38.73
C SER A 79 13.97 -15.74 37.49
N ASN A 80 15.23 -15.34 37.71
CA ASN A 80 16.21 -15.09 36.65
C ASN A 80 16.96 -16.39 36.27
N SER A 81 17.33 -16.54 35.01
CA SER A 81 18.57 -17.23 34.58
C SER A 81 19.00 -16.74 33.19
N PRO A 82 20.30 -16.83 32.80
CA PRO A 82 20.90 -15.80 31.95
C PRO A 82 21.35 -16.26 30.56
N SER A 83 21.55 -15.29 29.67
CA SER A 83 22.46 -15.38 28.53
C SER A 83 23.26 -14.08 28.39
N SER A 84 24.52 -14.18 27.96
CA SER A 84 25.53 -13.13 28.20
C SER A 84 25.55 -12.02 27.12
N GLY A 85 25.06 -10.82 27.46
CA GLY A 85 25.21 -9.62 26.64
C GLY A 85 26.52 -8.87 26.94
N ARG A 86 27.49 -8.93 26.01
CA ARG A 86 28.79 -8.22 26.13
C ARG A 86 28.59 -6.72 25.85
N THR A 87 28.63 -5.89 26.90
CA THR A 87 28.48 -4.44 26.79
C THR A 87 29.68 -3.80 26.07
N VAL A 88 29.41 -2.94 25.08
CA VAL A 88 30.41 -2.05 24.47
C VAL A 88 29.98 -0.61 24.76
N THR A 89 30.74 0.07 25.60
CA THR A 89 30.50 1.47 25.99
C THR A 89 31.18 2.42 25.00
N ALA A 90 30.50 3.49 24.59
CA ALA A 90 31.03 4.49 23.68
C ALA A 90 32.07 5.40 24.39
N ALA A 91 33.35 5.07 24.25
CA ALA A 91 34.47 5.85 24.80
C ALA A 91 35.67 6.04 23.84
N ASP A 92 35.96 5.08 22.96
CA ASP A 92 37.25 5.01 22.24
C ASP A 92 37.35 5.86 20.94
N CYS A 93 36.37 6.70 20.63
CA CYS A 93 36.33 7.50 19.39
C CYS A 93 36.81 8.96 19.55
N ALA A 94 37.86 9.20 20.35
CA ALA A 94 38.22 10.55 20.82
C ALA A 94 39.67 11.03 20.58
N HIS A 95 40.53 10.31 19.85
CA HIS A 95 41.92 10.74 19.59
C HIS A 95 42.47 10.43 18.18
N LEU A 96 42.17 11.29 17.19
CA LEU A 96 43.03 11.52 16.02
C LEU A 96 43.03 13.02 15.65
N LYS A 97 44.17 13.54 15.17
CA LYS A 97 44.38 14.97 14.87
C LYS A 97 43.95 15.36 13.44
N PRO A 98 43.48 16.59 13.20
CA PRO A 98 42.95 17.01 11.91
C PRO A 98 44.02 17.60 10.98
N ASP A 99 44.74 16.77 10.22
CA ASP A 99 45.61 17.28 9.12
C ASP A 99 45.89 16.28 7.97
N VAL A 100 44.99 15.32 7.71
CA VAL A 100 45.15 14.31 6.63
C VAL A 100 43.87 14.12 5.81
N LEU A 101 43.05 15.17 5.68
CA LEU A 101 41.71 15.10 5.07
C LEU A 101 41.52 15.88 3.76
N SER A 102 42.60 16.41 3.16
CA SER A 102 42.52 17.26 1.96
C SER A 102 42.96 16.58 0.64
N LYS A 103 43.26 15.27 0.63
CA LYS A 103 43.70 14.53 -0.58
C LYS A 103 43.13 13.10 -0.71
N ARG A 104 41.84 12.92 -0.44
CA ARG A 104 41.04 11.81 -0.99
C ARG A 104 39.71 12.37 -1.50
N GLY A 105 39.25 11.88 -2.66
CA GLY A 105 37.96 12.28 -3.25
C GLY A 105 36.77 11.77 -2.42
N PRO A 106 35.53 12.17 -2.77
CA PRO A 106 34.34 11.63 -2.13
C PRO A 106 34.37 10.10 -2.23
N GLY A 107 34.20 9.43 -1.09
CA GLY A 107 34.32 7.98 -1.00
C GLY A 107 33.28 7.30 -1.88
N ALA A 108 33.74 6.55 -2.89
CA ALA A 108 32.86 5.77 -3.74
C ALA A 108 32.06 4.78 -2.88
N PHE A 109 30.79 4.56 -3.24
CA PHE A 109 30.05 3.40 -2.78
C PHE A 109 30.85 2.12 -3.09
N PRO A 110 30.69 1.04 -2.31
CA PRO A 110 31.10 -0.29 -2.77
C PRO A 110 30.25 -0.65 -3.99
N HIS A 111 30.78 -0.37 -5.18
CA HIS A 111 30.25 -0.85 -6.45
C HIS A 111 30.29 -2.39 -6.41
N HIS A 112 29.17 -3.03 -6.04
CA HIS A 112 28.99 -4.46 -6.21
C HIS A 112 28.85 -4.76 -7.72
N PRO A 113 29.87 -5.35 -8.38
CA PRO A 113 29.79 -5.70 -9.79
C PRO A 113 29.00 -7.00 -9.86
N GLY A 114 27.67 -6.88 -9.99
CA GLY A 114 26.76 -8.03 -9.85
C GLY A 114 25.32 -7.69 -9.52
N TRP A 115 24.91 -6.41 -9.48
CA TRP A 115 23.49 -6.05 -9.55
C TRP A 115 22.95 -6.28 -10.98
N GLU A 116 22.77 -7.54 -11.34
CA GLU A 116 21.96 -7.90 -12.51
C GLU A 116 20.52 -7.47 -12.25
N TYR A 117 19.99 -6.58 -13.09
CA TYR A 117 18.56 -6.36 -13.15
C TYR A 117 17.89 -7.68 -13.49
N VAL A 118 17.06 -8.22 -12.59
CA VAL A 118 16.24 -9.41 -12.87
C VAL A 118 15.17 -9.02 -13.89
N VAL A 119 15.55 -9.10 -15.16
CA VAL A 119 14.67 -8.93 -16.33
C VAL A 119 13.48 -9.89 -16.19
N VAL A 120 12.33 -9.47 -16.70
CA VAL A 120 11.03 -10.14 -16.53
C VAL A 120 11.04 -11.57 -17.10
N GLY A 121 11.48 -12.52 -16.29
CA GLY A 121 11.60 -13.94 -16.63
C GLY A 121 11.07 -14.83 -15.50
N GLU A 122 9.88 -15.40 -15.74
CA GLU A 122 9.16 -16.52 -15.08
C GLU A 122 8.99 -16.57 -13.54
N SER A 123 9.79 -15.84 -12.78
CA SER A 123 9.93 -15.88 -11.32
C SER A 123 8.66 -15.38 -10.61
N ARG A 124 7.84 -16.34 -10.15
CA ARG A 124 6.62 -16.14 -9.36
C ARG A 124 6.93 -15.57 -7.95
N PRO A 125 5.95 -14.93 -7.29
CA PRO A 125 4.70 -14.45 -7.86
C PRO A 125 4.88 -13.19 -8.72
N LYS A 126 4.03 -13.06 -9.74
CA LYS A 126 3.84 -11.84 -10.55
C LYS A 126 2.95 -10.85 -9.79
N ILE A 127 3.48 -9.68 -9.46
CA ILE A 127 2.77 -8.65 -8.67
C ILE A 127 2.49 -7.44 -9.55
N CYS A 128 1.25 -6.92 -9.50
CA CYS A 128 0.86 -5.66 -10.11
C CYS A 128 0.36 -4.64 -9.08
N ILE A 129 0.65 -3.36 -9.33
CA ILE A 129 0.01 -2.23 -8.63
C ILE A 129 -0.98 -1.56 -9.57
N CYS A 130 -2.16 -1.21 -9.07
CA CYS A 130 -3.02 -0.21 -9.68
C CYS A 130 -3.02 1.09 -8.85
N SER A 131 -3.11 2.23 -9.52
CA SER A 131 -3.10 3.54 -8.87
C SER A 131 -3.91 4.55 -9.68
N SER A 132 -4.56 5.49 -8.98
CA SER A 132 -5.26 6.62 -9.59
C SER A 132 -4.53 7.91 -9.23
N THR A 133 -3.90 8.58 -10.19
CA THR A 133 -2.99 9.70 -9.88
C THR A 133 -3.13 10.89 -10.82
N SER A 134 -2.88 12.08 -10.25
CA SER A 134 -2.75 13.36 -10.97
C SER A 134 -1.38 14.02 -10.75
N ALA A 135 -0.43 13.29 -10.15
CA ALA A 135 0.90 13.77 -9.78
C ALA A 135 1.81 13.99 -11.01
N GLY A 136 2.96 14.64 -10.79
CA GLY A 136 4.00 14.77 -11.81
C GLY A 136 4.97 13.58 -11.82
N LEU A 137 5.79 13.51 -12.87
CA LEU A 137 6.84 12.49 -13.00
C LEU A 137 7.87 12.54 -11.87
N ASP A 138 8.04 13.70 -11.23
CA ASP A 138 8.87 13.92 -10.02
C ASP A 138 8.45 13.04 -8.84
N GLN A 139 7.16 12.72 -8.74
CA GLN A 139 6.61 11.82 -7.72
C GLN A 139 6.43 10.40 -8.26
N ILE A 140 5.95 10.25 -9.50
CA ILE A 140 5.60 8.94 -10.07
C ILE A 140 6.84 8.09 -10.37
N LEU A 141 7.93 8.66 -10.90
CA LEU A 141 9.11 7.86 -11.27
C LEU A 141 9.83 7.24 -10.04
N PRO A 142 10.10 7.98 -8.94
CA PRO A 142 10.62 7.38 -7.72
C PRO A 142 9.72 6.29 -7.13
N TRP A 143 8.41 6.56 -7.06
CA TRP A 143 7.41 5.61 -6.56
C TRP A 143 7.35 4.32 -7.39
N LEU A 144 7.40 4.44 -8.72
CA LEU A 144 7.30 3.31 -9.64
C LEU A 144 8.55 2.41 -9.60
N TYR A 145 9.74 3.02 -9.72
CA TYR A 145 10.99 2.25 -9.73
C TYR A 145 11.34 1.69 -8.35
N TYR A 146 10.97 2.36 -7.25
CA TYR A 146 11.05 1.77 -5.91
C TYR A 146 10.27 0.46 -5.82
N HIS A 147 9.00 0.45 -6.19
CA HIS A 147 8.19 -0.77 -6.17
C HIS A 147 8.68 -1.82 -7.18
N ARG A 148 9.31 -1.41 -8.28
CA ARG A 148 9.97 -2.32 -9.24
C ARG A 148 11.17 -3.03 -8.62
N VAL A 149 11.99 -2.34 -7.82
CA VAL A 149 13.07 -2.94 -7.04
C VAL A 149 12.55 -3.96 -6.03
N LEU A 150 11.39 -3.70 -5.40
CA LEU A 150 10.73 -4.69 -4.52
C LEU A 150 10.17 -5.92 -5.26
N GLY A 151 10.20 -5.92 -6.61
CA GLY A 151 9.80 -7.04 -7.46
C GLY A 151 8.45 -6.90 -8.17
N VAL A 152 7.80 -5.72 -8.14
CA VAL A 152 6.56 -5.46 -8.89
C VAL A 152 6.85 -5.34 -10.39
N THR A 153 6.17 -6.13 -11.22
CA THR A 153 6.43 -6.19 -12.67
C THR A 153 5.50 -5.30 -13.49
N ASN A 154 4.25 -5.12 -13.05
CA ASN A 154 3.22 -4.43 -13.84
C ASN A 154 2.54 -3.30 -13.08
N PHE A 155 2.21 -2.21 -13.79
CA PHE A 155 1.62 -1.01 -13.21
C PHE A 155 0.42 -0.55 -14.07
N PHE A 156 -0.76 -0.45 -13.46
CA PHE A 156 -1.98 0.04 -14.10
C PHE A 156 -2.28 1.44 -13.59
N LEU A 157 -1.89 2.47 -14.36
CA LEU A 157 -1.91 3.87 -13.95
C LEU A 157 -3.10 4.59 -14.56
N PHE A 158 -4.11 4.89 -13.75
CA PHE A 158 -5.26 5.69 -14.15
C PHE A 158 -4.91 7.16 -13.98
N VAL A 159 -4.68 7.87 -15.09
CA VAL A 159 -4.05 9.19 -15.09
C VAL A 159 -5.03 10.34 -15.31
N GLU A 160 -4.85 11.38 -14.51
CA GLU A 160 -5.53 12.68 -14.60
C GLU A 160 -4.48 13.81 -14.46
N GLY A 161 -4.89 15.08 -14.57
CA GLY A 161 -4.05 16.24 -14.24
C GLY A 161 -2.65 16.24 -14.88
N LYS A 162 -1.59 16.36 -14.06
CA LYS A 162 -0.19 16.36 -14.55
C LYS A 162 0.24 14.99 -15.09
N ALA A 163 -0.32 13.89 -14.57
CA ALA A 163 0.02 12.53 -15.01
C ALA A 163 -0.50 12.24 -16.42
N ALA A 164 -1.65 12.83 -16.79
CA ALA A 164 -2.29 12.69 -18.10
C ALA A 164 -1.75 13.67 -19.17
N SER A 165 -0.71 14.46 -18.87
CA SER A 165 -0.09 15.33 -19.88
C SER A 165 0.63 14.49 -20.95
N VAL A 166 0.62 14.92 -22.20
CA VAL A 166 1.20 14.17 -23.34
C VAL A 166 2.66 13.76 -23.08
N ASN A 167 3.46 14.63 -22.46
CA ASN A 167 4.84 14.34 -22.09
C ASN A 167 4.93 13.36 -20.90
N SER A 168 4.01 13.43 -19.94
CA SER A 168 3.94 12.49 -18.81
C SER A 168 3.55 11.09 -19.29
N SER A 169 2.49 10.97 -20.09
CA SER A 169 2.04 9.69 -20.64
C SER A 169 3.10 9.06 -21.54
N ALA A 170 3.74 9.82 -22.44
CA ALA A 170 4.81 9.28 -23.27
C ALA A 170 6.01 8.73 -22.46
N VAL A 171 6.35 9.35 -21.32
CA VAL A 171 7.36 8.80 -20.39
C VAL A 171 6.87 7.55 -19.69
N LEU A 172 5.61 7.49 -19.26
CA LEU A 172 5.06 6.32 -18.56
C LEU A 172 4.81 5.12 -19.49
N GLU A 173 4.33 5.36 -20.71
CA GLU A 173 4.15 4.36 -21.78
C GLU A 173 5.48 3.75 -22.25
N ALA A 174 6.57 4.53 -22.21
CA ALA A 174 7.91 4.05 -22.58
C ALA A 174 8.52 3.09 -21.53
N ILE A 175 7.92 2.90 -20.35
CA ILE A 175 8.44 2.02 -19.30
C ILE A 175 7.80 0.62 -19.43
N PRO A 176 8.59 -0.44 -19.69
CA PRO A 176 8.04 -1.79 -19.86
C PRO A 176 7.19 -2.25 -18.67
N GLY A 177 6.05 -2.88 -18.93
CA GLY A 177 5.11 -3.36 -17.91
C GLY A 177 4.15 -2.30 -17.34
N VAL A 178 4.30 -1.02 -17.72
CA VAL A 178 3.35 0.04 -17.38
C VAL A 178 2.24 0.08 -18.43
N GLN A 179 1.00 0.28 -18.00
CA GLN A 179 -0.14 0.59 -18.86
C GLN A 179 -0.82 1.85 -18.33
N VAL A 180 -0.91 2.87 -19.19
CA VAL A 180 -1.51 4.16 -18.88
C VAL A 180 -2.97 4.16 -19.33
N VAL A 181 -3.88 4.49 -18.42
CA VAL A 181 -5.32 4.58 -18.69
C VAL A 181 -5.76 6.02 -18.51
N HIS A 182 -5.98 6.72 -19.63
CA HIS A 182 -6.50 8.09 -19.62
C HIS A 182 -7.97 8.14 -19.25
N ARG A 183 -8.37 9.16 -18.49
CA ARG A 183 -9.79 9.48 -18.27
C ARG A 183 -10.44 10.05 -19.53
N THR A 184 -10.92 9.16 -20.40
CA THR A 184 -11.71 9.51 -21.61
C THR A 184 -13.21 9.44 -21.33
N LYS A 185 -14.03 10.06 -22.18
CA LYS A 185 -15.51 9.92 -22.11
C LYS A 185 -15.95 8.45 -22.23
N GLU A 186 -15.28 7.67 -23.06
CA GLU A 186 -15.53 6.23 -23.20
C GLU A 186 -15.27 5.48 -21.87
N LEU A 187 -14.21 5.84 -21.14
CA LEU A 187 -13.94 5.30 -19.82
C LEU A 187 -15.07 5.66 -18.85
N GLU A 188 -15.52 6.92 -18.84
CA GLU A 188 -16.61 7.39 -17.99
C GLU A 188 -17.93 6.68 -18.31
N GLU A 189 -18.28 6.54 -19.60
CA GLU A 189 -19.48 5.81 -20.05
C GLU A 189 -19.43 4.32 -19.74
N LYS A 190 -18.24 3.71 -19.73
CA LYS A 190 -18.02 2.32 -19.33
C LYS A 190 -18.14 2.17 -17.81
N GLN A 191 -17.58 3.09 -17.03
CA GLN A 191 -17.67 3.12 -15.58
C GLN A 191 -19.09 3.43 -15.09
N ALA A 192 -19.85 4.28 -15.79
CA ALA A 192 -21.26 4.52 -15.51
C ALA A 192 -22.16 3.27 -15.68
N LYS A 193 -21.69 2.27 -16.44
CA LYS A 193 -22.34 0.96 -16.65
C LYS A 193 -21.79 -0.13 -15.71
N SER A 194 -20.91 0.22 -14.76
CA SER A 194 -20.36 -0.72 -13.77
C SER A 194 -21.44 -1.31 -12.87
N ARG A 195 -21.26 -2.56 -12.46
CA ARG A 195 -22.07 -3.22 -11.43
C ARG A 195 -22.02 -2.45 -10.09
N ILE A 196 -20.90 -1.79 -9.79
CA ILE A 196 -20.64 -1.15 -8.49
C ILE A 196 -21.75 -0.15 -8.12
N TRP A 197 -22.37 0.55 -9.07
CA TRP A 197 -23.47 1.49 -8.78
C TRP A 197 -24.72 0.86 -8.14
N ASN A 198 -24.89 -0.47 -8.26
CA ASN A 198 -25.97 -1.23 -7.63
C ASN A 198 -25.54 -1.88 -6.29
N GLU A 199 -24.31 -1.67 -5.84
CA GLU A 199 -23.75 -2.33 -4.66
C GLU A 199 -23.91 -1.50 -3.38
N THR A 200 -24.45 -2.12 -2.33
CA THR A 200 -24.74 -1.44 -1.06
C THR A 200 -23.49 -0.99 -0.30
N TRP A 201 -22.36 -1.70 -0.40
CA TRP A 201 -21.13 -1.41 0.35
C TRP A 201 -20.41 -0.11 -0.05
N LEU A 202 -20.74 0.48 -1.22
CA LEU A 202 -20.21 1.79 -1.66
C LEU A 202 -21.31 2.88 -1.72
N SER A 203 -22.58 2.51 -1.51
CA SER A 203 -23.75 3.37 -1.68
C SER A 203 -23.72 4.68 -0.88
N SER A 204 -23.14 4.67 0.32
CA SER A 204 -23.04 5.83 1.20
C SER A 204 -22.10 6.93 0.66
N PHE A 205 -21.21 6.58 -0.28
CA PHE A 205 -20.24 7.48 -0.90
C PHE A 205 -20.69 8.02 -2.27
N PHE A 206 -21.74 7.45 -2.88
CA PHE A 206 -22.22 7.87 -4.20
C PHE A 206 -22.77 9.30 -4.20
N PHE A 207 -22.59 9.97 -5.35
CA PHE A 207 -23.11 11.32 -5.66
C PHE A 207 -22.68 12.42 -4.66
N ARG A 208 -21.64 12.17 -3.86
CA ARG A 208 -20.97 13.15 -3.00
C ARG A 208 -19.68 13.65 -3.67
N PRO A 209 -19.35 14.94 -3.57
CA PRO A 209 -18.22 15.53 -4.29
C PRO A 209 -16.85 15.21 -3.67
N CYS A 210 -15.80 15.58 -4.40
CA CYS A 210 -14.41 15.67 -3.92
C CYS A 210 -13.83 14.33 -3.41
N ASN A 211 -13.57 14.20 -2.11
CA ASN A 211 -12.90 13.02 -1.54
C ASN A 211 -13.79 11.76 -1.59
N TYR A 212 -15.12 11.92 -1.54
CA TYR A 212 -16.06 10.83 -1.79
C TYR A 212 -16.06 10.38 -3.25
N GLU A 213 -16.14 11.34 -4.19
CA GLU A 213 -16.08 11.07 -5.64
C GLU A 213 -14.77 10.36 -6.03
N LEU A 214 -13.64 10.81 -5.48
CA LEU A 214 -12.34 10.17 -5.68
C LEU A 214 -12.32 8.72 -5.18
N PHE A 215 -12.90 8.44 -4.01
CA PHE A 215 -12.96 7.09 -3.45
C PHE A 215 -13.85 6.14 -4.28
N VAL A 216 -14.96 6.64 -4.83
CA VAL A 216 -15.79 5.91 -5.79
C VAL A 216 -15.02 5.67 -7.10
N ARG A 217 -14.33 6.70 -7.63
CA ARG A 217 -13.49 6.60 -8.84
C ARG A 217 -12.34 5.60 -8.70
N GLN A 218 -11.61 5.63 -7.58
CA GLN A 218 -10.57 4.64 -7.27
C GLN A 218 -11.17 3.22 -7.26
N SER A 219 -12.36 3.03 -6.69
CA SER A 219 -13.04 1.73 -6.70
C SER A 219 -13.41 1.25 -8.11
N LEU A 220 -13.89 2.14 -8.98
CA LEU A 220 -14.19 1.84 -10.39
C LEU A 220 -12.91 1.53 -11.20
N ASN A 221 -11.82 2.27 -10.94
CA ASN A 221 -10.50 2.00 -11.52
C ASN A 221 -9.96 0.63 -11.05
N MET A 222 -10.13 0.27 -9.79
CA MET A 222 -9.78 -1.05 -9.25
C MET A 222 -10.57 -2.20 -9.90
N GLU A 223 -11.87 -2.01 -10.21
CA GLU A 223 -12.67 -3.01 -10.93
C GLU A 223 -12.07 -3.30 -12.31
N MET A 224 -11.70 -2.26 -13.06
CA MET A 224 -11.02 -2.41 -14.34
C MET A 224 -9.60 -2.99 -14.20
N ALA A 225 -8.87 -2.61 -13.17
CA ALA A 225 -7.54 -3.14 -12.89
C ALA A 225 -7.55 -4.66 -12.58
N ILE A 226 -8.60 -5.19 -11.96
CA ILE A 226 -8.77 -6.65 -11.77
C ILE A 226 -8.85 -7.36 -13.14
N ILE A 227 -9.57 -6.79 -14.11
CA ILE A 227 -9.65 -7.34 -15.47
C ILE A 227 -8.27 -7.29 -16.15
N MET A 228 -7.56 -6.16 -16.05
CA MET A 228 -6.22 -6.00 -16.60
C MET A 228 -5.20 -6.97 -15.98
N ALA A 229 -5.24 -7.16 -14.65
CA ALA A 229 -4.41 -8.11 -13.91
C ALA A 229 -4.65 -9.56 -14.34
N ARG A 230 -5.93 -9.95 -14.54
CA ARG A 230 -6.29 -11.27 -15.06
C ARG A 230 -5.76 -11.50 -16.47
N THR A 231 -5.94 -10.53 -17.37
CA THR A 231 -5.45 -10.62 -18.76
C THR A 231 -3.92 -10.68 -18.83
N ALA A 232 -3.21 -9.98 -17.94
CA ALA A 232 -1.75 -10.04 -17.83
C ALA A 232 -1.21 -11.30 -17.11
N GLY A 233 -2.08 -12.16 -16.56
CA GLY A 233 -1.70 -13.38 -15.84
C GLY A 233 -0.95 -13.10 -14.53
N MET A 234 -1.34 -12.03 -13.82
CA MET A 234 -0.77 -11.63 -12.53
C MET A 234 -1.26 -12.55 -11.40
N ASP A 235 -0.45 -12.72 -10.34
CA ASP A 235 -0.81 -13.50 -9.15
C ASP A 235 -1.40 -12.61 -8.04
N TRP A 236 -0.84 -11.42 -7.84
CA TRP A 236 -1.26 -10.44 -6.82
C TRP A 236 -1.57 -9.07 -7.42
N ILE A 237 -2.62 -8.42 -6.92
CA ILE A 237 -2.96 -7.02 -7.20
C ILE A 237 -3.00 -6.19 -5.92
N ILE A 238 -2.46 -4.97 -5.97
CA ILE A 238 -2.42 -4.01 -4.85
C ILE A 238 -2.91 -2.65 -5.35
N HIS A 239 -3.77 -1.96 -4.59
CA HIS A 239 -4.07 -0.54 -4.84
C HIS A 239 -3.21 0.31 -3.90
N LEU A 240 -2.46 1.24 -4.47
CA LEU A 240 -1.60 2.19 -3.76
C LEU A 240 -1.76 3.58 -4.36
N ASP A 241 -1.78 4.58 -3.51
CA ASP A 241 -1.74 5.98 -3.91
C ASP A 241 -0.28 6.44 -4.11
N THR A 242 -0.05 7.47 -4.94
CA THR A 242 1.33 7.87 -5.32
C THR A 242 2.10 8.58 -4.21
N ASP A 243 1.52 8.77 -3.03
CA ASP A 243 2.16 9.20 -1.78
C ASP A 243 2.43 8.03 -0.81
N GLU A 244 2.35 6.78 -1.28
CA GLU A 244 2.50 5.58 -0.45
C GLU A 244 3.59 4.64 -0.98
N LEU A 245 4.43 4.10 -0.08
CA LEU A 245 5.45 3.10 -0.41
C LEU A 245 5.27 1.84 0.44
N LEU A 246 5.30 0.65 -0.17
CA LEU A 246 5.34 -0.60 0.58
C LEU A 246 6.70 -0.79 1.26
N ASN A 247 6.70 -1.22 2.51
CA ASN A 247 7.89 -1.51 3.32
C ASN A 247 7.86 -3.00 3.72
N PRO A 248 8.50 -3.90 2.95
CA PRO A 248 8.55 -5.33 3.25
C PRO A 248 9.57 -5.65 4.38
N ALA A 249 9.41 -4.99 5.53
CA ALA A 249 10.14 -5.34 6.75
C ALA A 249 9.82 -6.79 7.18
N GLY A 250 10.79 -7.48 7.76
CA GLY A 250 10.72 -8.91 8.07
C GLY A 250 10.93 -9.85 6.85
N ALA A 251 10.81 -9.35 5.62
CA ALA A 251 11.00 -10.16 4.42
C ALA A 251 12.49 -10.40 4.12
N SER A 252 12.80 -11.60 3.62
CA SER A 252 14.12 -11.90 3.04
C SER A 252 14.39 -10.96 1.86
N GLU A 253 15.66 -10.55 1.70
CA GLU A 253 16.14 -9.69 0.61
C GLU A 253 15.46 -8.29 0.53
N TYR A 254 14.69 -7.87 1.56
CA TYR A 254 13.78 -6.72 1.51
C TYR A 254 12.79 -6.80 0.31
N SER A 255 12.38 -8.02 -0.04
CA SER A 255 11.65 -8.31 -1.27
C SER A 255 10.16 -8.52 -1.03
N LEU A 256 9.33 -7.69 -1.67
CA LEU A 256 7.87 -7.89 -1.70
C LEU A 256 7.51 -9.18 -2.45
N ARG A 257 8.34 -9.61 -3.41
CA ARG A 257 8.14 -10.88 -4.13
C ARG A 257 8.37 -12.10 -3.24
N ARG A 258 9.38 -12.09 -2.36
CA ARG A 258 9.56 -13.12 -1.33
C ARG A 258 8.37 -13.10 -0.37
N LEU A 259 8.09 -11.94 0.23
CA LEU A 259 7.00 -11.74 1.18
C LEU A 259 5.64 -12.25 0.69
N LEU A 260 5.27 -12.01 -0.58
CA LEU A 260 4.00 -12.49 -1.17
C LEU A 260 4.10 -13.89 -1.82
N GLY A 261 5.29 -14.47 -1.91
CA GLY A 261 5.54 -15.85 -2.31
C GLY A 261 5.41 -16.82 -1.13
N ASP A 262 5.87 -16.40 0.06
CA ASP A 262 5.84 -17.19 1.30
C ASP A 262 4.42 -17.24 1.94
N VAL A 263 3.47 -16.45 1.44
CA VAL A 263 2.07 -16.43 1.89
C VAL A 263 1.34 -17.70 1.47
N ALA A 264 0.73 -18.38 2.46
CA ALA A 264 0.06 -19.67 2.30
C ALA A 264 -1.05 -19.67 1.20
N PRO A 265 -1.23 -20.76 0.42
CA PRO A 265 -2.09 -20.77 -0.76
C PRO A 265 -3.58 -20.47 -0.50
N ASP A 266 -4.06 -20.73 0.70
CA ASP A 266 -5.45 -20.52 1.16
C ASP A 266 -5.75 -19.07 1.58
N VAL A 267 -4.71 -18.23 1.76
CA VAL A 267 -4.85 -16.80 2.09
C VAL A 267 -5.20 -16.02 0.82
N ASP A 268 -6.35 -15.35 0.82
CA ASP A 268 -6.86 -14.57 -0.32
C ASP A 268 -6.31 -13.15 -0.37
N MET A 269 -6.08 -12.55 0.79
CA MET A 269 -5.74 -11.14 0.95
C MET A 269 -4.78 -10.94 2.11
N VAL A 270 -3.81 -10.04 1.91
CA VAL A 270 -2.75 -9.71 2.87
C VAL A 270 -2.78 -8.21 3.14
N VAL A 271 -2.93 -7.85 4.41
CA VAL A 271 -2.98 -6.45 4.89
C VAL A 271 -1.60 -5.97 5.32
N PHE A 272 -1.27 -4.77 4.86
CA PHE A 272 -0.12 -3.97 5.27
C PHE A 272 -0.63 -2.80 6.12
N PRO A 273 -0.51 -2.84 7.45
CA PRO A 273 -0.90 -1.72 8.31
C PRO A 273 -0.10 -0.46 7.97
N ASN A 274 -0.73 0.70 8.00
CA ASN A 274 -0.07 1.95 7.57
C ASN A 274 0.73 2.61 8.70
N TYR A 275 1.91 3.11 8.37
CA TYR A 275 2.67 4.05 9.19
C TYR A 275 2.59 5.43 8.54
N GLU A 276 2.22 6.45 9.33
CA GLU A 276 2.06 7.83 8.85
C GLU A 276 3.38 8.61 9.00
N SER A 277 3.76 9.39 7.98
CA SER A 277 4.93 10.25 8.03
C SER A 277 4.87 11.30 9.15
N ALA A 278 5.93 11.37 9.96
CA ALA A 278 6.11 12.33 11.03
C ALA A 278 7.25 13.30 10.65
N ILE A 279 6.95 14.31 9.83
CA ILE A 279 7.96 15.25 9.30
C ILE A 279 8.53 16.16 10.41
N GLU A 280 9.84 16.43 10.36
CA GLU A 280 10.55 17.23 11.38
C GLU A 280 10.82 18.69 10.95
N ARG A 281 10.41 19.07 9.72
CA ARG A 281 10.58 20.40 9.10
C ARG A 281 9.50 20.67 8.05
N ASP A 282 9.26 21.93 7.68
CA ASP A 282 8.20 22.36 6.74
C ASP A 282 8.66 22.71 5.31
N ASP A 283 9.94 22.54 5.01
CA ASP A 283 10.61 22.84 3.74
C ASP A 283 10.76 21.61 2.82
N ILE A 284 10.08 20.51 3.13
CA ILE A 284 10.18 19.23 2.41
C ILE A 284 9.73 19.39 0.95
N THR A 285 10.64 19.05 0.04
CA THR A 285 10.41 19.08 -1.42
C THR A 285 10.29 17.67 -2.01
N GLU A 286 11.06 16.71 -1.49
CA GLU A 286 11.13 15.32 -1.95
C GLU A 286 10.88 14.34 -0.79
N PRO A 287 9.62 13.96 -0.52
CA PRO A 287 9.28 13.20 0.69
C PRO A 287 10.04 11.88 0.83
N PHE A 288 10.15 11.10 -0.25
CA PHE A 288 10.77 9.77 -0.22
C PHE A 288 12.29 9.78 0.02
N THR A 289 12.98 10.91 -0.18
CA THR A 289 14.43 11.07 0.07
C THR A 289 14.73 11.94 1.29
N GLN A 290 13.72 12.58 1.89
CA GLN A 290 13.90 13.55 2.99
C GLN A 290 13.17 13.15 4.28
N VAL A 291 12.12 12.33 4.23
CA VAL A 291 11.31 11.93 5.38
C VAL A 291 11.66 10.51 5.80
N SER A 292 12.25 10.37 7.00
CA SER A 292 12.65 9.08 7.59
C SER A 292 11.80 8.64 8.78
N MET A 293 11.14 9.56 9.49
CA MET A 293 10.40 9.25 10.72
C MET A 293 8.93 9.00 10.44
N PHE A 294 8.38 7.94 11.04
CA PHE A 294 6.99 7.52 10.87
C PHE A 294 6.37 7.12 12.22
N LYS A 295 5.06 7.38 12.36
CA LYS A 295 4.22 6.93 13.46
C LYS A 295 3.63 5.57 13.12
N LYS A 296 3.91 4.55 13.94
CA LYS A 296 3.49 3.15 13.70
C LYS A 296 1.99 2.97 13.89
N ASN A 297 1.41 2.01 13.18
CA ASN A 297 0.03 1.57 13.35
C ASN A 297 -0.21 0.97 14.75
N TYR A 298 -1.45 1.06 15.25
CA TYR A 298 -1.90 0.36 16.46
C TYR A 298 -1.54 -1.13 16.44
N ASP A 299 -1.72 -1.78 15.28
CA ASP A 299 -1.46 -3.20 15.12
C ASP A 299 0.00 -3.61 15.40
N HIS A 300 0.97 -2.70 15.24
CA HIS A 300 2.41 -2.99 15.38
C HIS A 300 3.02 -2.32 16.64
N VAL A 301 2.21 -1.98 17.65
CA VAL A 301 2.68 -1.35 18.91
C VAL A 301 2.01 -1.96 20.13
N MET A 302 2.70 -1.94 21.28
CA MET A 302 2.15 -2.47 22.53
C MET A 302 0.95 -1.64 22.99
N LYS A 303 -0.15 -2.32 23.30
CA LYS A 303 -1.46 -1.73 23.63
C LYS A 303 -1.37 -0.71 24.77
N GLU A 304 -0.63 -1.04 25.81
CA GLU A 304 -0.41 -0.23 27.02
C GLU A 304 0.34 1.07 26.67
N THR A 305 1.28 0.98 25.72
CA THR A 305 2.05 2.13 25.23
C THR A 305 1.19 3.03 24.34
N TYR A 306 0.38 2.44 23.45
CA TYR A 306 -0.55 3.18 22.59
C TYR A 306 -1.57 3.98 23.42
N PHE A 307 -2.28 3.34 24.34
CA PHE A 307 -3.28 4.05 25.16
C PHE A 307 -2.62 4.99 26.18
N GLY A 308 -1.50 4.60 26.80
CA GLY A 308 -0.79 5.42 27.78
C GLY A 308 -0.16 6.70 27.22
N LEU A 309 0.07 6.78 25.90
CA LEU A 309 0.66 7.94 25.24
C LEU A 309 -0.24 8.52 24.12
N TYR A 310 -1.48 8.03 23.97
CA TYR A 310 -2.39 8.40 22.87
C TYR A 310 -2.49 9.92 22.67
N LYS A 311 -2.80 10.65 23.75
CA LYS A 311 -2.93 12.12 23.75
C LYS A 311 -1.67 12.85 23.27
N GLU A 312 -0.50 12.30 23.55
CA GLU A 312 0.78 12.87 23.11
C GLU A 312 1.06 12.54 21.64
N ALA A 313 0.69 11.34 21.20
CA ALA A 313 0.87 10.87 19.83
C ALA A 313 -0.14 11.47 18.82
N THR A 314 -1.33 11.90 19.26
CA THR A 314 -2.28 12.62 18.39
C THR A 314 -2.03 14.12 18.33
N ARG A 315 -1.33 14.70 19.31
CA ARG A 315 -1.05 16.15 19.41
C ARG A 315 -2.28 17.05 19.33
N GLY A 316 -3.46 16.54 19.71
CA GLY A 316 -4.74 17.25 19.62
C GLY A 316 -5.57 16.94 18.37
N ASN A 317 -5.03 16.22 17.39
CA ASN A 317 -5.83 15.65 16.31
C ASN A 317 -6.86 14.65 16.89
N PRO A 318 -8.11 14.62 16.39
CA PRO A 318 -9.17 13.76 16.96
C PRO A 318 -8.88 12.26 16.79
N ASN A 319 -8.21 11.89 15.69
CA ASN A 319 -7.80 10.52 15.40
C ASN A 319 -6.33 10.29 15.76
N TYR A 320 -5.90 9.04 15.88
CA TYR A 320 -4.48 8.71 16.07
C TYR A 320 -3.60 9.14 14.89
N PHE A 321 -4.11 8.97 13.66
CA PHE A 321 -3.51 9.45 12.41
C PHE A 321 -4.22 10.73 11.92
N LEU A 322 -3.51 11.58 11.18
CA LEU A 322 -4.11 12.69 10.44
C LEU A 322 -5.02 12.14 9.32
N THR A 323 -4.56 11.08 8.62
CA THR A 323 -5.35 10.41 7.58
C THR A 323 -6.03 9.13 8.07
N TYR A 324 -5.84 8.00 7.38
CA TYR A 324 -6.52 6.73 7.64
C TYR A 324 -5.66 5.83 8.53
N GLY A 325 -6.28 4.84 9.19
CA GLY A 325 -5.57 3.87 10.06
C GLY A 325 -5.69 2.41 9.66
N ASN A 326 -6.41 2.10 8.58
CA ASN A 326 -6.76 0.73 8.19
C ASN A 326 -5.75 0.03 7.24
N GLY A 327 -4.60 0.65 6.93
CA GLY A 327 -3.62 0.07 6.00
C GLY A 327 -4.11 -0.05 4.55
N LYS A 328 -3.31 -0.71 3.72
CA LYS A 328 -3.71 -1.18 2.37
C LYS A 328 -3.65 -2.70 2.32
N ALA A 329 -4.07 -3.31 1.21
CA ALA A 329 -4.01 -4.75 1.04
C ALA A 329 -3.61 -5.20 -0.37
N ALA A 330 -2.87 -6.29 -0.44
CA ALA A 330 -2.67 -7.10 -1.64
C ALA A 330 -3.71 -8.23 -1.67
N ALA A 331 -4.29 -8.55 -2.83
CA ALA A 331 -5.18 -9.70 -2.99
C ALA A 331 -4.76 -10.60 -4.14
N ARG A 332 -5.00 -11.91 -4.01
CA ARG A 332 -4.77 -12.88 -5.08
C ARG A 332 -5.74 -12.63 -6.23
N VAL A 333 -5.22 -12.57 -7.44
CA VAL A 333 -5.99 -12.33 -8.66
C VAL A 333 -6.80 -13.59 -9.01
N GLN A 334 -8.10 -13.57 -8.69
CA GLN A 334 -8.95 -14.76 -8.76
C GLN A 334 -10.35 -14.47 -9.33
N ASN A 335 -11.13 -15.54 -9.56
CA ASN A 335 -12.53 -15.40 -9.94
C ASN A 335 -13.34 -14.67 -8.85
N HIS A 336 -14.25 -13.79 -9.29
CA HIS A 336 -15.15 -13.01 -8.43
C HIS A 336 -14.49 -12.03 -7.44
N LEU A 337 -13.17 -11.80 -7.54
CA LEU A 337 -12.49 -10.69 -6.85
C LEU A 337 -13.16 -9.35 -7.18
N ARG A 338 -13.33 -8.48 -6.18
CA ARG A 338 -13.88 -7.13 -6.30
C ARG A 338 -13.10 -6.10 -5.45
N PRO A 339 -13.19 -4.80 -5.78
CA PRO A 339 -12.78 -3.73 -4.87
C PRO A 339 -13.67 -3.72 -3.62
N ASN A 340 -13.17 -3.15 -2.51
CA ASN A 340 -13.95 -2.89 -1.30
C ASN A 340 -13.58 -1.51 -0.73
N GLY A 341 -13.67 -0.49 -1.58
CA GLY A 341 -13.03 0.81 -1.37
C GLY A 341 -11.53 0.77 -1.68
N ALA A 342 -10.88 1.93 -1.74
CA ALA A 342 -9.48 2.09 -2.17
C ALA A 342 -8.42 1.35 -1.31
N HIS A 343 -8.80 0.80 -0.15
CA HIS A 343 -7.88 0.25 0.86
C HIS A 343 -8.02 -1.28 1.06
N ARG A 344 -9.02 -1.91 0.42
CA ARG A 344 -9.33 -3.35 0.59
C ARG A 344 -9.93 -3.98 -0.66
N TRP A 345 -9.88 -5.30 -0.67
CA TRP A 345 -10.54 -6.15 -1.66
C TRP A 345 -11.61 -7.01 -0.98
N HIS A 346 -12.45 -7.64 -1.79
CA HIS A 346 -13.41 -8.65 -1.34
C HIS A 346 -13.71 -9.63 -2.48
N ASN A 347 -14.60 -10.60 -2.27
CA ASN A 347 -15.03 -11.52 -3.33
C ASN A 347 -16.57 -11.60 -3.36
N TYR A 348 -17.18 -11.68 -4.55
CA TYR A 348 -18.66 -11.76 -4.67
C TYR A 348 -19.25 -13.11 -4.24
N MET A 349 -18.44 -14.18 -4.15
CA MET A 349 -18.89 -15.56 -3.91
C MET A 349 -18.43 -16.17 -2.58
N LYS A 350 -17.49 -15.53 -1.88
CA LYS A 350 -16.99 -15.96 -0.56
C LYS A 350 -16.49 -14.79 0.28
N ASN A 351 -16.45 -14.96 1.59
CA ASN A 351 -15.61 -14.12 2.43
C ASN A 351 -14.13 -14.47 2.13
N PRO A 352 -13.25 -13.49 1.84
CA PRO A 352 -11.83 -13.74 1.67
C PRO A 352 -11.17 -14.16 2.99
N ASN A 353 -10.19 -15.06 2.92
CA ASN A 353 -9.23 -15.28 4.01
C ASN A 353 -8.25 -14.08 4.07
N GLU A 354 -8.45 -13.16 5.01
CA GLU A 354 -7.60 -11.97 5.24
C GLU A 354 -6.58 -12.26 6.35
N VAL A 355 -5.29 -12.12 6.04
CA VAL A 355 -4.19 -12.14 7.02
C VAL A 355 -3.57 -10.74 7.11
N LYS A 356 -3.15 -10.35 8.32
CA LYS A 356 -2.43 -9.10 8.58
C LYS A 356 -0.95 -9.40 8.84
N LEU A 357 -0.06 -8.65 8.21
CA LEU A 357 1.38 -8.75 8.46
C LEU A 357 1.75 -8.08 9.79
N GLU A 358 2.79 -8.56 10.47
CA GLU A 358 3.20 -8.08 11.81
C GLU A 358 4.37 -7.07 11.76
N GLU A 359 5.20 -7.13 10.72
CA GLU A 359 6.33 -6.22 10.51
C GLU A 359 6.13 -5.32 9.29
N ALA A 360 5.89 -5.94 8.12
CA ALA A 360 5.73 -5.24 6.85
C ALA A 360 4.53 -4.28 6.85
N SER A 361 4.74 -3.09 6.29
CA SER A 361 3.81 -1.97 6.40
C SER A 361 3.64 -1.23 5.07
N VAL A 362 2.66 -0.32 5.00
CA VAL A 362 2.63 0.73 3.98
C VAL A 362 3.02 2.06 4.62
N LEU A 363 3.98 2.77 4.03
CA LEU A 363 4.46 4.07 4.50
C LEU A 363 3.66 5.16 3.78
N HIS A 364 2.81 5.89 4.50
CA HIS A 364 1.99 6.97 3.93
C HIS A 364 2.68 8.32 4.15
N PHE A 365 3.18 8.94 3.08
CA PHE A 365 3.87 10.23 3.07
C PHE A 365 2.88 11.40 2.98
N THR A 366 1.83 11.34 3.79
CA THR A 366 0.71 12.29 3.75
C THR A 366 1.07 13.66 4.33
N TYR A 367 0.58 14.72 3.69
CA TYR A 367 0.83 16.11 4.06
C TYR A 367 2.33 16.44 4.28
N THR A 368 3.22 15.73 3.59
CA THR A 368 4.66 15.86 3.76
C THR A 368 5.23 17.14 3.18
N LYS A 369 4.56 17.75 2.20
CA LYS A 369 4.91 19.07 1.66
C LYS A 369 3.89 20.12 2.13
N PHE A 370 4.33 21.35 2.37
CA PHE A 370 3.41 22.47 2.65
C PHE A 370 2.37 22.68 1.52
N SER A 371 2.78 22.44 0.26
CA SER A 371 1.90 22.49 -0.92
C SER A 371 0.74 21.48 -0.90
N ASP A 372 0.78 20.46 -0.05
CA ASP A 372 -0.24 19.41 -0.05
C ASP A 372 -1.58 19.95 0.46
N LEU A 373 -1.55 20.98 1.34
CA LEU A 373 -2.72 21.71 1.83
C LEU A 373 -3.49 22.36 0.66
N THR A 374 -2.81 23.21 -0.12
CA THR A 374 -3.42 23.93 -1.25
C THR A 374 -3.79 22.98 -2.40
N SER A 375 -2.98 21.94 -2.65
CA SER A 375 -3.27 20.93 -3.68
C SER A 375 -4.64 20.25 -3.51
N ARG A 376 -5.14 20.14 -2.28
CA ARG A 376 -6.44 19.52 -1.97
C ARG A 376 -7.60 20.50 -2.13
N ARG A 377 -7.39 21.78 -1.84
CA ARG A 377 -8.35 22.87 -2.12
C ARG A 377 -8.66 22.95 -3.61
N ASP A 378 -7.63 23.03 -4.44
CA ASP A 378 -7.77 23.32 -5.88
C ASP A 378 -8.45 22.19 -6.68
N ARG A 379 -8.71 21.03 -6.03
CA ARG A 379 -9.46 19.90 -6.57
C ARG A 379 -10.92 19.82 -6.09
N CYS A 380 -11.40 20.75 -5.28
CA CYS A 380 -12.71 20.63 -4.62
C CYS A 380 -13.50 21.94 -4.56
N GLY A 381 -14.63 21.99 -5.30
CA GLY A 381 -15.52 23.16 -5.38
C GLY A 381 -16.45 23.37 -4.17
N CYS A 382 -16.06 22.94 -2.97
CA CYS A 382 -16.89 23.07 -1.77
C CYS A 382 -16.65 24.40 -1.03
N LYS A 383 -17.66 24.87 -0.29
CA LYS A 383 -17.52 26.08 0.52
C LYS A 383 -16.69 25.77 1.79
N PRO A 384 -15.79 26.67 2.24
CA PRO A 384 -14.99 26.48 3.44
C PRO A 384 -15.79 26.80 4.72
N THR A 385 -16.95 26.16 4.89
CA THR A 385 -17.78 26.22 6.10
C THR A 385 -17.71 24.86 6.81
N LYS A 386 -17.83 24.82 8.15
CA LYS A 386 -17.78 23.55 8.91
C LYS A 386 -18.89 22.57 8.52
N GLU A 387 -19.95 23.06 7.88
CA GLU A 387 -21.15 22.31 7.51
C GLU A 387 -21.07 21.77 6.08
N ASP A 388 -20.50 22.53 5.14
CA ASP A 388 -20.34 22.09 3.75
C ASP A 388 -19.17 21.11 3.59
N VAL A 389 -18.03 21.32 4.26
CA VAL A 389 -16.88 20.41 4.15
C VAL A 389 -17.18 18.98 4.62
N LYS A 390 -18.14 18.80 5.54
CA LYS A 390 -18.63 17.47 5.97
C LYS A 390 -19.26 16.67 4.82
N LYS A 391 -19.77 17.34 3.78
CA LYS A 391 -20.34 16.74 2.56
C LYS A 391 -19.25 16.29 1.57
N CYS A 392 -18.03 16.82 1.71
CA CYS A 392 -16.97 16.73 0.70
C CYS A 392 -15.72 15.97 1.17
N PHE A 393 -15.49 15.88 2.49
CA PHE A 393 -14.34 15.20 3.10
C PHE A 393 -14.76 14.23 4.20
N MET A 394 -14.23 13.01 4.16
CA MET A 394 -14.52 11.95 5.12
C MET A 394 -13.85 12.19 6.48
N LEU A 395 -12.61 12.68 6.48
CA LEU A 395 -11.79 12.87 7.67
C LEU A 395 -11.88 14.30 8.22
N GLU A 396 -11.66 14.47 9.52
CA GLU A 396 -11.76 15.78 10.17
C GLU A 396 -10.55 16.68 9.86
N PHE A 397 -9.33 16.13 9.88
CA PHE A 397 -8.13 16.85 9.47
C PHE A 397 -8.23 17.39 8.03
N ASP A 398 -8.76 16.59 7.10
CA ASP A 398 -8.97 17.01 5.71
C ASP A 398 -9.94 18.20 5.60
N ARG A 399 -10.93 18.31 6.49
CA ARG A 399 -11.88 19.44 6.55
C ARG A 399 -11.20 20.71 7.05
N GLU A 400 -10.42 20.61 8.13
CA GLU A 400 -9.69 21.75 8.69
C GLU A 400 -8.61 22.25 7.72
N ALA A 401 -7.83 21.33 7.15
CA ALA A 401 -6.83 21.64 6.12
C ALA A 401 -7.47 22.32 4.89
N PHE A 402 -8.66 21.91 4.45
CA PHE A 402 -9.39 22.56 3.36
C PHE A 402 -9.86 23.98 3.73
N ILE A 403 -10.41 24.18 4.93
CA ILE A 403 -10.83 25.52 5.40
C ILE A 403 -9.61 26.43 5.48
N VAL A 404 -8.56 26.02 6.20
CA VAL A 404 -7.31 26.76 6.37
C VAL A 404 -6.68 27.13 5.02
N ALA A 405 -6.56 26.18 4.08
CA ALA A 405 -6.06 26.45 2.74
C ALA A 405 -6.91 27.43 1.92
N SER A 406 -8.18 27.62 2.30
CA SER A 406 -9.15 28.48 1.60
C SER A 406 -9.38 29.86 2.26
N THR A 407 -9.02 30.04 3.53
CA THR A 407 -9.37 31.25 4.31
C THR A 407 -8.20 31.97 4.97
N PHE A 408 -7.03 31.33 5.13
CA PHE A 408 -5.86 31.92 5.78
C PHE A 408 -4.86 32.49 4.77
N THR A 409 -4.00 33.42 5.19
CA THR A 409 -2.80 33.82 4.42
C THR A 409 -1.76 32.69 4.38
N GLU A 410 -0.70 32.83 3.57
CA GLU A 410 0.36 31.80 3.55
C GLU A 410 1.08 31.70 4.90
N GLU A 411 1.31 32.83 5.57
CA GLU A 411 1.97 32.91 6.88
C GLU A 411 1.14 32.21 7.97
N GLU A 412 -0.15 32.51 8.03
CA GLU A 412 -1.12 31.87 8.94
C GLU A 412 -1.23 30.36 8.66
N MET A 413 -1.32 29.97 7.39
CA MET A 413 -1.36 28.58 6.94
C MET A 413 -0.07 27.83 7.31
N ARG A 414 1.09 28.48 7.21
CA ARG A 414 2.41 27.93 7.59
C ARG A 414 2.55 27.77 9.10
N VAL A 415 2.02 28.71 9.90
CA VAL A 415 1.93 28.56 11.37
C VAL A 415 1.03 27.37 11.72
N TRP A 416 -0.16 27.25 11.11
CA TRP A 416 -1.06 26.13 11.34
C TRP A 416 -0.41 24.79 10.96
N TYR A 417 0.24 24.70 9.79
CA TYR A 417 0.95 23.51 9.33
C TYR A 417 2.06 23.06 10.29
N ARG A 418 2.86 24.02 10.78
CA ARG A 418 3.92 23.77 11.78
C ARG A 418 3.35 23.26 13.11
N GLN A 419 2.18 23.75 13.53
CA GLN A 419 1.53 23.32 14.76
C GLN A 419 0.91 21.91 14.68
N HIS A 420 0.28 21.56 13.56
CA HIS A 420 -0.55 20.35 13.45
C HIS A 420 0.13 19.18 12.72
N VAL A 421 1.07 19.43 11.80
CA VAL A 421 1.77 18.38 11.02
C VAL A 421 3.22 18.21 11.46
N VAL A 422 3.97 19.29 11.57
CA VAL A 422 5.43 19.22 11.79
C VAL A 422 5.78 18.86 13.24
N TRP A 423 6.59 17.82 13.43
CA TRP A 423 7.02 17.28 14.73
C TRP A 423 8.25 18.04 15.24
N THR A 424 8.03 19.29 15.68
CA THR A 424 9.08 20.21 16.12
C THR A 424 9.64 19.91 17.53
N ASP A 425 8.85 19.27 18.40
CA ASP A 425 9.26 18.90 19.76
C ASP A 425 10.19 17.67 19.74
N LYS A 426 11.49 17.92 19.84
CA LYS A 426 12.53 16.88 19.83
C LYS A 426 12.49 15.99 21.07
N GLU A 427 12.03 16.47 22.22
CA GLU A 427 11.98 15.67 23.45
C GLU A 427 10.80 14.70 23.39
N LEU A 428 9.64 15.15 22.93
CA LEU A 428 8.49 14.29 22.62
C LEU A 428 8.84 13.27 21.54
N ASN A 429 9.50 13.68 20.45
CA ASN A 429 9.94 12.76 19.39
C ASN A 429 10.83 11.66 19.96
N LEU A 430 11.82 12.01 20.79
CA LEU A 430 12.71 11.05 21.46
C LEU A 430 11.96 10.15 22.45
N LYS A 431 10.99 10.67 23.20
CA LYS A 431 10.13 9.89 24.11
C LYS A 431 9.30 8.85 23.33
N LEU A 432 8.62 9.26 22.26
CA LEU A 432 7.78 8.37 21.45
C LEU A 432 8.61 7.36 20.64
N MET A 433 9.82 7.72 20.18
CA MET A 433 10.77 6.77 19.56
C MET A 433 11.27 5.73 20.56
N ARG A 434 11.71 6.14 21.77
CA ARG A 434 12.13 5.22 22.86
C ARG A 434 11.01 4.30 23.34
N LYS A 435 9.76 4.64 23.05
CA LYS A 435 8.56 3.83 23.35
C LYS A 435 8.04 3.06 22.13
N GLY A 436 8.65 3.21 20.95
CA GLY A 436 8.30 2.46 19.74
C GLY A 436 7.02 2.91 19.03
N LEU A 437 6.44 4.08 19.39
CA LEU A 437 5.31 4.67 18.67
C LEU A 437 5.77 5.42 17.42
N LEU A 438 6.92 6.10 17.51
CA LEU A 438 7.65 6.61 16.35
C LEU A 438 8.80 5.65 16.01
N THR A 439 9.13 5.53 14.73
CA THR A 439 10.28 4.75 14.22
C THR A 439 10.94 5.49 13.07
N ARG A 440 12.18 5.12 12.71
CA ARG A 440 12.87 5.63 11.52
C ARG A 440 13.12 4.52 10.51
N ILE A 441 12.80 4.79 9.24
CA ILE A 441 12.90 3.85 8.13
C ILE A 441 13.61 4.56 6.98
N TYR A 442 14.79 4.05 6.63
CA TYR A 442 15.70 4.68 5.65
C TYR A 442 15.78 3.93 4.31
N ALA A 443 15.32 2.69 4.23
CA ALA A 443 15.44 1.86 3.03
C ALA A 443 14.86 2.51 1.75
N PRO A 444 13.68 3.17 1.78
CA PRO A 444 13.19 3.91 0.62
C PRO A 444 14.11 5.03 0.15
N MET A 445 14.69 5.80 1.08
CA MET A 445 15.60 6.89 0.78
C MET A 445 16.86 6.37 0.07
N VAL A 446 17.45 5.28 0.58
CA VAL A 446 18.65 4.66 0.01
C VAL A 446 18.37 4.08 -1.37
N ILE A 447 17.26 3.34 -1.55
CA ILE A 447 16.89 2.75 -2.84
C ILE A 447 16.61 3.84 -3.89
N ILE A 448 15.86 4.88 -3.54
CA ILE A 448 15.49 5.95 -4.47
C ILE A 448 16.70 6.85 -4.81
N GLN A 449 17.62 7.06 -3.87
CA GLN A 449 18.87 7.77 -4.14
C GLN A 449 19.80 6.93 -5.04
N GLY A 450 19.92 5.63 -4.81
CA GLY A 450 20.67 4.73 -5.70
C GLY A 450 20.12 4.69 -7.13
N LEU A 451 18.78 4.62 -7.29
CA LEU A 451 18.11 4.71 -8.58
C LEU A 451 18.34 6.06 -9.30
N ARG A 452 18.49 7.15 -8.53
CA ARG A 452 18.81 8.49 -9.04
C ARG A 452 20.25 8.58 -9.53
N GLU A 453 21.19 8.11 -8.73
CA GLU A 453 22.64 8.11 -9.03
C GLU A 453 22.98 7.15 -10.19
N ALA A 454 22.24 6.05 -10.33
CA ALA A 454 22.34 5.12 -11.45
C ALA A 454 21.63 5.60 -12.74
N GLY A 455 21.12 6.84 -12.80
CA GLY A 455 20.57 7.44 -14.03
C GLY A 455 19.17 6.96 -14.46
N VAL A 456 18.54 6.05 -13.71
CA VAL A 456 17.28 5.37 -14.12
C VAL A 456 16.15 6.35 -14.41
N PHE A 457 16.05 7.46 -13.66
CA PHE A 457 15.04 8.49 -13.90
C PHE A 457 15.32 9.32 -15.16
N SER A 458 16.58 9.66 -15.45
CA SER A 458 16.97 10.36 -16.67
C SER A 458 16.81 9.49 -17.92
N ASP A 459 17.02 8.19 -17.81
CA ASP A 459 16.85 7.24 -18.92
C ASP A 459 15.36 7.08 -19.26
N ALA A 460 14.49 6.95 -18.26
CA ALA A 460 13.04 6.93 -18.46
C ALA A 460 12.53 8.23 -19.13
N LEU A 461 13.00 9.39 -18.68
CA LEU A 461 12.69 10.69 -19.29
C LEU A 461 13.20 10.78 -20.73
N THR A 462 14.34 10.15 -21.05
CA THR A 462 14.94 10.15 -22.39
C THR A 462 14.21 9.17 -23.33
N ALA A 463 13.76 8.02 -22.83
CA ALA A 463 12.92 7.09 -23.59
C ALA A 463 11.57 7.72 -23.96
N GLY A 464 10.92 8.41 -23.01
CA GLY A 464 9.67 9.12 -23.27
C GLY A 464 9.78 10.25 -24.30
N LYS A 465 10.89 11.00 -24.31
CA LYS A 465 11.17 12.00 -25.35
C LYS A 465 11.26 11.37 -26.74
N LYS A 466 12.01 10.27 -26.88
CA LYS A 466 12.12 9.51 -28.15
C LYS A 466 10.77 8.97 -28.62
N LEU A 467 9.92 8.50 -27.69
CA LEU A 467 8.57 8.04 -28.02
C LEU A 467 7.68 9.21 -28.50
N LEU A 468 7.75 10.36 -27.84
CA LEU A 468 7.02 11.57 -28.22
C LEU A 468 7.47 12.13 -29.58
N GLU A 469 8.77 12.10 -29.87
CA GLU A 469 9.32 12.44 -31.19
C GLU A 469 8.82 11.48 -32.28
N LYS A 470 8.79 10.17 -32.00
CA LYS A 470 8.21 9.16 -32.91
C LYS A 470 6.73 9.41 -33.18
N TYR A 471 5.92 9.74 -32.17
CA TYR A 471 4.51 10.09 -32.36
C TYR A 471 4.35 11.36 -33.22
N LYS A 472 5.10 12.44 -32.93
CA LYS A 472 5.09 13.66 -33.75
C LYS A 472 5.42 13.37 -35.22
N SER A 473 6.51 12.64 -35.50
CA SER A 473 6.89 12.33 -36.89
C SER A 473 5.83 11.52 -37.64
N ARG A 474 5.08 10.66 -36.94
CA ARG A 474 3.96 9.89 -37.52
C ARG A 474 2.77 10.79 -37.81
N ASP A 475 2.41 11.66 -36.88
CA ASP A 475 1.22 12.50 -37.00
C ASP A 475 1.47 13.64 -38.02
N GLU A 476 2.70 14.17 -38.09
CA GLU A 476 3.21 15.01 -39.19
C GLU A 476 3.12 14.28 -40.54
N PHE A 477 3.61 13.04 -40.63
CA PHE A 477 3.48 12.22 -41.85
C PHE A 477 2.02 12.04 -42.28
N LEU A 478 1.12 11.67 -41.37
CA LEU A 478 -0.32 11.52 -41.64
C LEU A 478 -0.97 12.84 -42.09
N SER A 479 -0.55 13.97 -41.51
CA SER A 479 -1.00 15.30 -41.95
C SER A 479 -0.52 15.63 -43.38
N SER A 480 0.73 15.27 -43.72
CA SER A 480 1.30 15.51 -45.05
C SER A 480 0.64 14.67 -46.15
N VAL A 481 0.21 13.44 -45.83
CA VAL A 481 -0.54 12.55 -46.74
C VAL A 481 -1.95 13.08 -46.96
N SER A 482 -2.65 13.52 -45.91
CA SER A 482 -4.01 14.08 -46.02
C SER A 482 -4.05 15.46 -46.70
N GLN A 483 -2.97 16.24 -46.63
CA GLN A 483 -2.83 17.52 -47.34
C GLN A 483 -2.34 17.40 -48.80
N SER A 484 -2.14 16.20 -49.35
CA SER A 484 -1.70 16.03 -50.74
C SER A 484 -2.32 14.82 -51.46
N PRO A 485 -3.64 14.86 -51.77
CA PRO A 485 -4.34 13.76 -52.47
C PRO A 485 -3.72 13.35 -53.80
N GLU A 486 -3.03 14.27 -54.49
CA GLU A 486 -2.43 14.00 -55.81
C GLU A 486 -1.13 13.19 -55.74
N LYS A 487 -0.37 13.26 -54.63
CA LYS A 487 0.85 12.44 -54.45
C LYS A 487 0.56 10.94 -54.36
N LEU A 488 -0.68 10.55 -54.06
CA LEU A 488 -1.09 9.14 -54.05
C LEU A 488 -1.14 8.52 -55.47
N LYS A 489 -1.10 9.34 -56.55
CA LYS A 489 -1.15 8.88 -57.94
C LYS A 489 0.23 8.65 -58.59
N SER A 490 1.32 9.05 -57.94
CA SER A 490 2.69 8.99 -58.50
C SER A 490 3.66 8.07 -57.77
N LEU A 491 3.18 7.31 -56.78
CA LEU A 491 3.96 6.27 -56.10
C LEU A 491 3.97 4.97 -56.92
N PRO A 492 5.09 4.19 -56.94
CA PRO A 492 5.12 2.86 -57.52
C PRO A 492 4.06 1.94 -56.90
N LYS A 493 3.42 1.09 -57.72
CA LYS A 493 2.26 0.28 -57.32
C LYS A 493 2.58 -0.76 -56.25
N ASP A 494 3.86 -1.12 -56.08
CA ASP A 494 4.36 -2.20 -55.23
C ASP A 494 4.27 -1.89 -53.72
N LYS A 495 3.66 -0.76 -53.33
CA LYS A 495 3.35 -0.41 -51.94
C LYS A 495 1.87 -0.06 -51.68
N ILE A 496 0.96 -0.51 -52.56
CA ILE A 496 -0.49 -0.42 -52.32
C ILE A 496 -1.01 -1.77 -51.79
N ILE A 497 -0.99 -1.95 -50.47
CA ILE A 497 -1.67 -3.08 -49.82
C ILE A 497 -3.17 -2.77 -49.75
N THR A 498 -3.91 -3.17 -50.78
CA THR A 498 -5.39 -3.13 -50.77
C THR A 498 -5.96 -4.18 -49.83
N TYR A 499 -6.31 -3.78 -48.61
CA TYR A 499 -7.16 -4.59 -47.72
C TYR A 499 -8.61 -4.65 -48.26
N SER A 500 -8.88 -5.61 -49.14
CA SER A 500 -10.22 -6.17 -49.30
C SER A 500 -10.30 -7.47 -48.52
N GLY A 501 -11.21 -7.58 -47.55
CA GLY A 501 -11.29 -8.74 -46.68
C GLY A 501 -11.79 -10.00 -47.40
N ASN A 502 -10.97 -11.05 -47.41
CA ASN A 502 -11.40 -12.44 -47.34
C ASN A 502 -10.30 -13.31 -46.74
N SER A 503 -10.59 -14.58 -46.44
CA SER A 503 -9.78 -15.42 -45.55
C SER A 503 -8.49 -15.98 -46.15
N THR A 504 -7.64 -16.51 -45.26
CA THR A 504 -6.62 -17.55 -45.54
C THR A 504 -5.57 -17.21 -46.60
N ASP A 505 -4.52 -16.47 -46.21
CA ASP A 505 -3.15 -17.03 -46.09
C ASP A 505 -2.14 -15.94 -45.70
N GLN A 506 -2.02 -15.66 -44.40
CA GLN A 506 -1.14 -14.59 -43.88
C GLN A 506 -0.63 -14.94 -42.47
N LYS A 507 0.22 -15.97 -42.38
CA LYS A 507 0.69 -16.52 -41.09
C LYS A 507 2.20 -16.76 -40.99
N THR A 508 2.95 -16.37 -42.01
CA THR A 508 4.40 -16.57 -42.16
C THR A 508 5.18 -15.27 -42.03
N GLU A 509 4.78 -14.20 -42.72
CA GLU A 509 5.53 -12.93 -42.77
C GLU A 509 5.58 -12.18 -41.42
N ASP A 510 4.49 -12.18 -40.65
CA ASP A 510 4.47 -11.59 -39.29
C ASP A 510 5.49 -12.26 -38.36
N HIS A 511 5.73 -13.57 -38.55
CA HIS A 511 6.72 -14.32 -37.78
C HIS A 511 8.15 -13.90 -38.16
N GLU A 512 8.41 -13.61 -39.44
CA GLU A 512 9.70 -13.09 -39.89
C GLU A 512 9.94 -11.66 -39.39
N GLN A 513 8.99 -10.73 -39.49
CA GLN A 513 9.20 -9.36 -38.97
C GLN A 513 9.42 -9.33 -37.45
N ILE A 514 8.67 -10.13 -36.69
CA ILE A 514 8.88 -10.26 -35.23
C ILE A 514 10.22 -10.94 -34.91
N SER A 515 10.73 -11.81 -35.77
CA SER A 515 12.09 -12.36 -35.65
C SER A 515 13.17 -11.33 -35.99
N HIS A 516 12.94 -10.47 -36.99
CA HIS A 516 13.91 -9.49 -37.46
C HIS A 516 14.13 -8.37 -36.44
N VAL A 517 13.06 -7.84 -35.83
CA VAL A 517 13.18 -6.85 -34.74
C VAL A 517 13.92 -7.44 -33.54
N LYS A 518 13.62 -8.70 -33.17
CA LYS A 518 14.38 -9.41 -32.13
C LYS A 518 15.85 -9.63 -32.52
N SER A 519 16.16 -9.81 -33.80
CA SER A 519 17.54 -9.95 -34.28
C SER A 519 18.32 -8.63 -34.18
N GLU A 520 17.69 -7.48 -34.49
CA GLU A 520 18.33 -6.16 -34.31
C GLU A 520 18.55 -5.85 -32.81
N GLU A 521 17.57 -6.12 -31.95
CA GLU A 521 17.74 -5.98 -30.49
C GLU A 521 18.85 -6.90 -29.96
N GLN A 522 18.92 -8.15 -30.43
CA GLN A 522 20.02 -9.06 -30.10
C GLN A 522 21.36 -8.58 -30.64
N GLU A 523 21.45 -8.03 -31.86
CA GLU A 523 22.71 -7.54 -32.43
C GLU A 523 23.20 -6.26 -31.73
N ILE A 524 22.29 -5.36 -31.33
CA ILE A 524 22.60 -4.19 -30.49
C ILE A 524 23.18 -4.64 -29.14
N MET A 525 22.53 -5.61 -28.48
CA MET A 525 23.04 -6.19 -27.23
C MET A 525 24.37 -6.93 -27.43
N LEU A 526 24.59 -7.60 -28.57
CA LEU A 526 25.85 -8.26 -28.89
C LEU A 526 26.98 -7.25 -29.19
N LYS A 527 26.67 -6.13 -29.86
CA LYS A 527 27.61 -5.01 -30.07
C LYS A 527 28.04 -4.38 -28.75
N ALA A 528 27.09 -4.09 -27.86
CA ALA A 528 27.39 -3.60 -26.51
C ALA A 528 28.29 -4.58 -25.74
N ARG A 529 27.98 -5.89 -25.79
CA ARG A 529 28.76 -6.94 -25.12
C ARG A 529 30.18 -7.10 -25.71
N ARG A 530 30.34 -6.98 -27.04
CA ARG A 530 31.66 -6.99 -27.70
C ARG A 530 32.50 -5.76 -27.33
N GLN A 531 31.90 -4.57 -27.33
CA GLN A 531 32.59 -3.34 -26.90
C GLN A 531 33.05 -3.41 -25.43
N LEU A 532 32.27 -4.07 -24.57
CA LEU A 532 32.65 -4.31 -23.18
C LEU A 532 33.82 -5.31 -23.07
N THR A 533 33.80 -6.39 -23.86
CA THR A 533 34.86 -7.42 -23.86
C THR A 533 36.18 -6.86 -24.37
N GLN A 534 36.14 -6.05 -25.42
CA GLN A 534 37.31 -5.43 -26.06
C GLN A 534 37.99 -4.35 -25.19
N PHE A 535 37.41 -4.00 -24.04
CA PHE A 535 37.99 -3.14 -23.01
C PHE A 535 38.63 -3.92 -21.84
N LEU A 536 38.49 -5.25 -21.79
CA LEU A 536 38.91 -6.10 -20.66
C LEU A 536 40.13 -6.99 -20.97
N GLU A 537 40.55 -7.08 -22.23
CA GLU A 537 41.78 -7.80 -22.63
C GLU A 537 42.99 -6.85 -22.65
N VAL A 538 43.53 -6.57 -21.46
CA VAL A 538 44.94 -6.17 -21.27
C VAL A 538 45.54 -7.14 -20.26
N GLU A 539 46.75 -7.63 -20.56
CA GLU A 539 47.26 -8.93 -20.10
C GLU A 539 47.29 -9.15 -18.58
N ALA A 540 46.90 -10.37 -18.16
CA ALA A 540 47.11 -10.84 -16.80
C ALA A 540 48.55 -11.36 -16.62
N MET A 541 49.28 -10.81 -15.64
CA MET A 541 50.53 -11.42 -15.16
C MET A 541 50.23 -12.67 -14.33
N PRO A 542 51.04 -13.74 -14.42
CA PRO A 542 50.84 -14.96 -13.64
C PRO A 542 51.12 -14.75 -12.14
N PRO A 543 50.49 -15.52 -11.23
CA PRO A 543 50.67 -15.38 -9.80
C PRO A 543 52.06 -15.86 -9.35
N MET A 544 52.72 -15.08 -8.48
CA MET A 544 53.93 -15.53 -7.78
C MET A 544 53.58 -16.53 -6.68
N ALA A 545 54.42 -17.55 -6.52
CA ALA A 545 54.30 -18.57 -5.47
C ALA A 545 54.59 -17.99 -4.06
N PRO A 546 54.02 -18.57 -2.99
CA PRO A 546 54.31 -18.14 -1.62
C PRO A 546 55.75 -18.52 -1.21
N PRO A 547 56.42 -17.69 -0.38
CA PRO A 547 57.76 -18.00 0.11
C PRO A 547 57.72 -19.09 1.19
N ASP A 548 58.56 -20.11 1.03
CA ASP A 548 58.92 -21.06 2.08
C ASP A 548 60.04 -20.48 2.95
N LEU A 549 59.98 -20.72 4.27
CA LEU A 549 60.96 -20.26 5.25
C LEU A 549 61.06 -21.26 6.41
N SER A 550 61.84 -22.32 6.21
CA SER A 550 62.40 -23.12 7.29
C SER A 550 63.85 -23.53 6.97
N SER A 551 64.74 -23.46 7.96
CA SER A 551 66.22 -23.49 7.81
C SER A 551 66.78 -22.29 6.99
N GLU A 552 68.03 -21.87 7.13
CA GLU A 552 69.19 -22.51 7.77
C GLU A 552 69.78 -21.73 8.94
N SER A 553 70.62 -22.41 9.71
CA SER A 553 71.47 -21.86 10.77
C SER A 553 72.93 -22.17 10.46
N SER A 554 73.81 -21.15 10.38
CA SER A 554 75.27 -21.33 10.39
C SER A 554 76.00 -20.02 10.65
N GLN A 555 76.99 -20.10 11.55
CA GLN A 555 77.99 -19.08 11.93
C GLN A 555 77.46 -17.82 12.65
#